data_AF-U2Z7S3-F1
#
_entry.id   AF-U2Z7S3-F1
#
_cell.length_a   1.000
_cell.length_b   1.000
_cell.length_c   1.000
_cell.angle_alpha   90.00
_cell.angle_beta   90.00
_cell.angle_gamma   90.00
#
_symmetry.space_group_name_H-M   'P 1'
#
loop_
_entity.id
_entity.type
_entity.pdbx_description
1 polymer ?
#
loop_
_entity_poly.entity_id
_entity_poly.type
_entity_poly.pdbx_seq_one_letter_code
_entity_poly.pdbx_strand_id
1 'polypeptide(L)'
;MPEGTTLLAPSHTSSVPARFEIQAELEPKTPGLEWSELPAFRTVYAEDGSTMPEPLPASEIVAMRWSFEEALPAGEAAWNTYRLIVN
;
A
#
# COMPACT_ATOMS: atom_id res chain seq x y z
N MET A 1 10.13 -0.35 -3.05
CA MET A 1 9.57 -0.35 -4.42
C MET A 1 10.71 -0.28 -5.43
N PRO A 2 10.63 -0.91 -6.61
CA PRO A 2 11.64 -0.69 -7.66
C PRO A 2 11.67 0.79 -8.06
N GLU A 3 12.87 1.37 -8.12
CA GLU A 3 13.04 2.76 -8.56
C GLU A 3 12.51 2.97 -9.98
N GLY A 4 11.96 4.15 -10.25
CA GLY A 4 11.42 4.49 -11.58
C GLY A 4 10.11 3.78 -11.93
N THR A 5 9.38 3.24 -10.95
CA THR A 5 8.10 2.54 -11.20
C THR A 5 6.92 3.15 -10.45
N THR A 6 5.72 3.02 -11.03
CA THR A 6 4.45 3.49 -10.45
C THR A 6 3.50 2.31 -10.29
N LEU A 7 2.87 2.16 -9.12
CA LEU A 7 1.91 1.11 -8.85
C LEU A 7 0.58 1.34 -9.59
N LEU A 8 0.08 0.33 -10.30
CA LEU A 8 -1.25 0.37 -10.92
C LEU A 8 -2.29 -0.24 -9.97
N ALA A 9 -2.82 0.58 -9.07
CA ALA A 9 -3.90 0.23 -8.13
C ALA A 9 -5.24 0.09 -8.89
N PRO A 10 -5.58 -1.11 -9.43
CA PRO A 10 -5.99 -2.24 -8.58
C PRO A 10 -5.54 -3.63 -9.11
N SER A 11 -4.44 -3.70 -9.85
CA SER A 11 -4.06 -4.94 -10.55
C SER A 11 -3.16 -5.84 -9.70
N HIS A 12 -3.72 -6.38 -8.61
CA HIS A 12 -3.05 -7.36 -7.75
C HIS A 12 -3.91 -8.60 -7.52
N THR A 13 -3.25 -9.76 -7.37
CA THR A 13 -3.91 -11.03 -7.05
C THR A 13 -3.05 -11.85 -6.10
N SER A 14 -3.69 -12.66 -5.28
CA SER A 14 -3.05 -13.70 -4.46
C SER A 14 -3.77 -15.02 -4.71
N SER A 15 -3.03 -16.13 -4.74
CA SER A 15 -3.61 -17.47 -4.88
C SER A 15 -4.33 -17.95 -3.62
N VAL A 16 -4.15 -17.25 -2.49
CA VAL A 16 -4.77 -17.53 -1.18
C VAL A 16 -5.39 -16.25 -0.59
N PRO A 17 -6.31 -16.34 0.37
CA PRO A 17 -6.84 -15.17 1.08
C PRO A 17 -5.73 -14.32 1.71
N ALA A 18 -5.63 -13.07 1.25
CA ALA A 18 -4.55 -12.16 1.62
C ALA A 18 -4.93 -10.72 1.32
N ARG A 19 -4.51 -9.80 2.19
CA ARG A 19 -4.57 -8.35 1.94
C ARG A 19 -3.30 -7.88 1.25
N PHE A 20 -3.46 -7.02 0.25
CA PHE A 20 -2.34 -6.30 -0.36
C PHE A 20 -2.23 -4.92 0.26
N GLU A 21 -1.14 -4.70 0.99
CA GLU A 21 -0.95 -3.50 1.79
C GLU A 21 0.30 -2.75 1.31
N ILE A 22 0.20 -1.43 1.27
CA ILE A 22 1.31 -0.51 1.03
C ILE A 22 1.74 0.12 2.34
N GLN A 23 2.98 0.58 2.41
CA GLN A 23 3.50 1.33 3.54
C GLN A 23 3.88 2.74 3.09
N ALA A 24 3.42 3.75 3.81
CA ALA A 24 3.74 5.16 3.60
C ALA A 24 3.49 5.99 4.87
N GLU A 25 3.88 7.26 4.86
CA GLU A 25 3.43 8.24 5.84
C GLU A 25 2.01 8.69 5.46
N LEU A 26 1.02 8.40 6.32
CA LEU A 26 -0.38 8.72 6.05
C LEU A 26 -0.91 9.85 6.95
N GLU A 27 -0.34 10.01 8.15
CA GLU A 27 -0.78 11.00 9.13
C GLU A 27 0.35 11.96 9.55
N PRO A 28 0.48 13.12 8.87
CA PRO A 28 1.58 14.07 9.13
C PRO A 28 1.71 14.58 10.57
N LYS A 29 0.62 14.57 11.37
CA LYS A 29 0.68 14.99 12.78
C LYS A 29 1.06 13.86 13.74
N THR A 30 1.04 12.62 13.28
CA THR A 30 1.50 11.45 14.05
C THR A 30 2.57 10.72 13.23
N PRO A 31 3.78 11.30 13.11
CA PRO A 31 4.79 10.80 12.18
C PRO A 31 5.09 9.33 12.40
N GLY A 32 5.06 8.56 11.32
CA GLY A 32 5.25 7.12 11.34
C GLY A 32 4.82 6.47 10.03
N LEU A 33 5.59 5.46 9.61
CA LEU A 33 5.20 4.65 8.46
C LEU A 33 4.06 3.70 8.82
N GLU A 34 2.92 3.88 8.17
CA GLU A 34 1.68 3.14 8.38
C GLU A 34 1.41 2.17 7.22
N TRP A 35 0.70 1.07 7.52
CA TRP A 35 0.25 0.10 6.51
C TRP A 35 -1.22 0.35 6.15
N SER A 36 -1.54 0.37 4.85
CA SER A 36 -2.91 0.54 4.36
C SER A 36 -3.17 -0.33 3.13
N GLU A 37 -4.43 -0.73 2.94
CA GLU A 37 -4.91 -1.30 1.68
C GLU A 37 -5.11 -0.21 0.61
N LEU A 38 -5.31 -0.63 -0.64
CA LEU A 38 -5.62 0.24 -1.76
C LEU A 38 -7.14 0.34 -2.00
N PRO A 39 -7.66 1.51 -2.43
CA PRO A 39 -6.95 2.78 -2.58
C PRO A 39 -6.54 3.37 -1.21
N ALA A 40 -5.30 3.81 -1.12
CA ALA A 40 -4.75 4.42 0.09
C ALA A 40 -4.87 5.95 0.02
N PHE A 41 -5.08 6.58 1.17
CA PHE A 41 -5.22 8.03 1.31
C PHE A 41 -4.33 8.52 2.46
N ARG A 42 -3.77 9.72 2.30
CA ARG A 42 -3.10 10.45 3.38
C ARG A 42 -3.99 11.57 3.90
N THR A 43 -3.85 11.91 5.17
CA THR A 43 -4.47 13.11 5.75
C THR A 43 -3.72 14.35 5.29
N VAL A 44 -4.46 15.33 4.77
CA VAL A 44 -3.95 16.68 4.50
C VAL A 44 -4.66 17.66 5.42
N TYR A 45 -3.89 18.60 5.99
CA TYR A 45 -4.40 19.64 6.86
C TYR A 45 -4.45 20.97 6.11
N ALA A 46 -5.63 21.60 6.10
CA ALA A 46 -5.79 22.96 5.59
C ALA A 46 -5.32 23.99 6.62
N GLU A 47 -5.16 25.24 6.19
CA GLU A 47 -4.73 26.36 7.06
C GLU A 47 -5.70 26.63 8.21
N ASP A 48 -6.99 26.35 8.02
CA ASP A 48 -8.03 26.48 9.05
C ASP A 48 -8.05 25.32 10.06
N GLY A 49 -7.15 24.34 9.91
CA GLY A 49 -7.03 23.17 10.77
C GLY A 49 -7.96 22.01 10.40
N SER A 50 -8.80 22.15 9.37
CA SER A 50 -9.63 21.05 8.85
C SER A 50 -8.78 19.98 8.17
N THR A 51 -9.33 18.76 8.09
CA THR A 51 -8.69 17.59 7.49
C THR A 51 -9.41 17.14 6.23
N MET A 52 -8.66 16.79 5.19
CA MET A 52 -9.19 16.16 3.98
C MET A 52 -8.34 14.93 3.62
N PRO A 53 -8.97 13.81 3.21
CA PRO A 53 -8.23 12.70 2.63
C PRO A 53 -7.77 13.06 1.21
N GLU A 54 -6.50 12.80 0.91
CA GLU A 54 -5.93 12.92 -0.43
C GLU A 54 -5.43 11.54 -0.89
N PRO A 55 -5.65 11.12 -2.15
CA PRO A 55 -5.08 9.89 -2.68
C PRO A 55 -3.57 9.85 -2.47
N LEU A 56 -3.07 8.73 -1.94
CA LEU A 56 -1.64 8.57 -1.71
C LEU A 56 -0.88 8.54 -3.06
N PRO A 57 0.09 9.45 -3.29
CA PRO A 57 0.92 9.39 -4.48
C PRO A 57 1.78 8.12 -4.47
N ALA A 58 1.90 7.45 -5.63
CA ALA A 58 2.69 6.21 -5.72
C ALA A 58 4.17 6.40 -5.36
N SER A 59 4.72 7.60 -5.55
CA SER A 59 6.09 7.96 -5.17
C SER A 59 6.34 7.97 -3.66
N GLU A 60 5.29 8.08 -2.85
CA GLU A 60 5.37 8.07 -1.38
C GLU A 60 5.32 6.65 -0.80
N ILE A 61 5.06 5.63 -1.63
CA ILE A 61 5.02 4.24 -1.20
C ILE A 61 6.45 3.72 -1.00
N VAL A 62 6.81 3.40 0.25
CA VAL A 62 8.15 2.93 0.58
C VAL A 62 8.26 1.40 0.55
N ALA A 63 7.19 0.70 0.94
CA ALA A 63 7.14 -0.76 0.96
C ALA A 63 5.76 -1.29 0.55
N MET A 64 5.72 -2.58 0.21
CA MET A 64 4.48 -3.32 -0.04
C MET A 64 4.58 -4.70 0.58
N ARG A 65 3.44 -5.28 0.97
CA ARG A 65 3.38 -6.64 1.47
C ARG A 65 2.06 -7.32 1.11
N TRP A 66 2.10 -8.64 1.17
CA TRP A 66 0.91 -9.46 1.27
C TRP A 66 0.77 -9.94 2.71
N SER A 67 -0.33 -9.58 3.36
CA SER A 67 -0.68 -10.10 4.68
C SER A 67 -1.67 -11.25 4.50
N PHE A 68 -1.21 -12.49 4.63
CA PHE A 68 -2.06 -13.67 4.57
C PHE A 68 -3.05 -13.67 5.74
N GLU A 69 -4.30 -14.02 5.47
CA GLU A 69 -5.34 -14.09 6.50
C GLU A 69 -5.15 -15.30 7.42
N GLU A 70 -4.53 -16.36 6.90
CA GLU A 70 -4.19 -17.57 7.62
C GLU A 70 -2.71 -17.95 7.39
N ALA A 71 -2.16 -18.76 8.29
CA ALA A 71 -0.83 -19.30 8.12
C ALA A 71 -0.81 -20.28 6.94
N LEU A 72 0.20 -20.15 6.07
CA LEU A 72 0.42 -21.15 5.03
C LEU A 72 0.82 -22.49 5.65
N PRO A 73 0.23 -23.62 5.21
CA PRO A 73 0.67 -24.94 5.61
C PRO A 73 2.16 -25.17 5.29
N ALA A 74 2.82 -26.00 6.08
CA ALA A 74 4.23 -26.29 5.90
C ALA A 74 4.49 -26.94 4.55
N GLY A 75 5.41 -26.36 3.76
CA GLY A 75 5.75 -26.83 2.42
C GLY A 75 4.86 -26.30 1.30
N GLU A 76 3.83 -25.50 1.62
CA GLU A 76 3.02 -24.82 0.61
C GLU A 76 3.58 -23.45 0.23
N ALA A 77 3.15 -22.94 -0.93
CA ALA A 77 3.53 -21.64 -1.45
C ALA A 77 2.30 -20.87 -1.94
N ALA A 78 2.32 -19.55 -1.76
CA ALA A 78 1.36 -18.64 -2.36
C ALA A 78 1.95 -17.95 -3.59
N TRP A 79 1.13 -17.75 -4.60
CA TRP A 79 1.48 -17.05 -5.83
C TRP A 79 0.80 -15.71 -5.86
N ASN A 80 1.59 -14.65 -5.77
CA ASN A 80 1.09 -13.29 -5.69
C ASN A 80 1.56 -12.48 -6.89
N THR A 81 0.68 -11.69 -7.47
CA THR A 81 1.00 -10.80 -8.60
C THR A 81 0.57 -9.38 -8.30
N TYR A 82 1.33 -8.43 -8.81
CA TYR A 82 1.01 -7.01 -8.82
C TYR A 82 1.58 -6.41 -10.11
N ARG A 83 1.04 -5.29 -10.58
CA ARG A 83 1.58 -4.60 -11.77
C ARG A 83 2.12 -3.23 -11.44
N LEU A 84 3.23 -2.93 -12.11
CA LEU A 84 3.90 -1.65 -12.08
C LEU A 84 3.97 -1.10 -13.51
N ILE A 85 3.96 0.22 -13.64
CA ILE A 85 4.38 0.94 -14.84
C ILE A 85 5.85 1.32 -14.65
N VAL A 86 6.68 1.09 -15.67
CA VAL A 86 8.06 1.60 -15.72
C VAL A 86 8.03 2.97 -16.39
N ASN A 87 8.63 3.97 -15.74
CA ASN A 87 8.68 5.37 -16.20
C ASN A 87 9.97 5.68 -16.97
#